data_AF-A0A9D7KMD1-F1
#
_entry.id   AF-A0A9D7KMD1-F1
#
_cell.length_a   1.000
_cell.length_b   1.000
_cell.length_c   1.000
_cell.angle_alpha   90.00
_cell.angle_beta   90.00
_cell.angle_gamma   90.00
#
_symmetry.space_group_name_H-M   'P 1'
#
loop_
_entity.id
_entity.type
_entity.pdbx_description
1 polymer ?
#
loop_
_entity_poly.entity_id
_entity_poly.type
_entity_poly.pdbx_seq_one_letter_code
_entity_poly.pdbx_strand_id
1 'polypeptide(L)'
;MFPGSPHTIISPVFKQNLDNNQLTVTFSHIDVSPYSKISYKKYAYHPGSSNGGDITLTTKYGPKKNDTILNKVLPKLISFGKKIQSPETELFVLIKKCWEENQLEIDQKILDAHASLPEDGKTKCGLSIIVLKDQTTSAENLYLGARLIEEELRFRFCGRSYMAVPRLLIEDVENYQIVYEAFSEFKAIDKNKQSTYEDEFMTYMAEQKNHFTLDMIFFEEDAKSKAIQLKSHIEEIFPSRFKKIFVEAREAVDNHPTFAKHLIFEETIFEKETGKKIEKKEIFSQKFRFGKLLQFFDKGNYSIIQVVFDGSPIDKTLLYSKFMEFYRNNYQKSTKLNKISTLRKPIIDAISVINYLAYLKLISIEPLNYEVIMDSDNESVKKEGKFDLENFKPLSKIIPSF
;
A
#
# COMPACT_ATOMS: atom_id res chain seq x y z
N MET A 1 35.56 14.97 30.02
CA MET A 1 35.84 13.65 29.39
C MET A 1 36.31 13.94 27.99
N PHE A 2 37.42 13.40 27.53
CA PHE A 2 37.92 13.68 26.18
C PHE A 2 37.70 12.48 25.26
N PRO A 3 37.25 12.67 24.00
CA PRO A 3 37.19 11.59 23.02
C PRO A 3 38.59 10.97 22.86
N GLY A 4 38.76 9.69 23.23
CA GLY A 4 40.02 8.97 23.02
C GLY A 4 40.79 8.54 24.26
N SER A 5 40.34 8.89 25.46
CA SER A 5 40.82 8.26 26.70
C SER A 5 39.73 7.34 27.26
N PRO A 6 40.09 6.11 27.71
CA PRO A 6 39.13 5.21 28.33
C PRO A 6 38.59 5.87 29.59
N HIS A 7 37.26 5.98 29.68
CA HIS A 7 36.55 6.40 30.87
C HIS A 7 35.56 5.30 31.26
N THR A 8 35.10 5.33 32.49
CA THR A 8 33.95 4.52 32.93
C THR A 8 32.77 5.44 33.14
N ILE A 9 31.60 5.11 32.62
CA ILE A 9 30.38 5.89 32.84
C ILE A 9 29.50 5.14 33.83
N ILE A 10 29.18 5.79 34.93
CA ILE A 10 28.13 5.37 35.85
C ILE A 10 26.83 6.04 35.40
N SER A 11 25.75 5.29 35.26
CA SER A 11 24.45 5.83 34.85
C SER A 11 23.33 5.27 35.73
N PRO A 12 22.53 6.10 36.42
CA PRO A 12 21.25 5.66 36.92
C PRO A 12 20.33 5.36 35.72
N VAL A 13 19.74 4.19 35.78
CA VAL A 13 18.87 3.63 34.75
C VAL A 13 17.42 3.82 35.19
N PHE A 14 16.69 4.60 34.41
CA PHE A 14 15.26 4.83 34.59
C PHE A 14 14.48 4.00 33.57
N LYS A 15 13.39 3.36 34.00
CA LYS A 15 12.44 2.66 33.14
C LYS A 15 11.22 3.53 32.93
N GLN A 16 10.91 3.83 31.68
CA GLN A 16 9.67 4.48 31.30
C GLN A 16 8.62 3.39 31.09
N ASN A 17 7.46 3.49 31.74
CA ASN A 17 6.30 2.60 31.53
C ASN A 17 5.10 3.42 31.02
N LEU A 18 4.21 2.78 30.27
CA LEU A 18 2.99 3.39 29.76
C LEU A 18 1.78 2.55 30.16
N ASP A 19 1.05 3.02 31.17
CA ASP A 19 -0.16 2.35 31.67
C ASP A 19 -1.38 3.23 31.39
N ASN A 20 -2.38 2.73 30.67
CA ASN A 20 -3.62 3.46 30.37
C ASN A 20 -3.40 4.88 29.79
N ASN A 21 -2.49 5.03 28.82
CA ASN A 21 -2.06 6.33 28.26
C ASN A 21 -1.41 7.29 29.26
N GLN A 22 -1.05 6.84 30.46
CA GLN A 22 -0.32 7.62 31.45
C GLN A 22 1.14 7.21 31.47
N LEU A 23 2.02 8.17 31.16
CA LEU A 23 3.45 7.98 31.20
C LEU A 23 3.94 7.98 32.65
N THR A 24 4.66 6.92 33.04
CA THR A 24 5.33 6.84 34.35
C THR A 24 6.80 6.50 34.18
N VAL A 25 7.62 6.86 35.16
CA VAL A 25 9.06 6.55 35.18
C VAL A 25 9.42 6.00 36.54
N THR A 26 10.13 4.86 36.55
CA THR A 26 10.65 4.24 37.77
C THR A 26 12.16 4.09 37.69
N PHE A 27 12.84 4.23 38.83
CA PHE A 27 14.26 3.91 38.92
C PHE A 27 14.46 2.39 38.94
N SER A 28 15.46 1.88 38.21
CA SER A 28 15.72 0.44 38.13
C SER A 28 17.03 0.03 38.79
N HIS A 29 18.17 0.53 38.32
CA HIS A 29 19.49 0.13 38.79
C HIS A 29 20.56 1.13 38.32
N ILE A 30 21.81 0.90 38.73
CA ILE A 30 22.97 1.63 38.21
C ILE A 30 23.67 0.75 37.17
N ASP A 31 23.90 1.31 35.98
CA ASP A 31 24.75 0.71 34.94
C ASP A 31 26.16 1.31 35.02
N VAL A 32 27.16 0.46 34.80
CA VAL A 32 28.57 0.85 34.77
C VAL A 32 29.15 0.34 33.45
N SER A 33 29.41 1.26 32.52
CA SER A 33 29.78 0.91 31.16
C SER A 33 31.08 1.58 30.71
N PRO A 34 31.90 0.90 29.88
CA PRO A 34 33.13 1.47 29.35
C PRO A 34 32.82 2.53 28.27
N TYR A 35 33.49 3.68 28.40
CA TYR A 35 33.50 4.75 27.42
C TYR A 35 34.60 4.52 26.37
N SER A 36 34.25 4.59 25.09
CA SER A 36 35.19 4.48 23.97
C SER A 36 34.98 5.61 22.95
N LYS A 37 35.93 5.75 22.01
CA LYS A 37 35.81 6.68 20.86
C LYS A 37 34.55 6.46 20.01
N ILE A 38 33.93 5.28 20.10
CA ILE A 38 32.74 4.91 19.33
C ILE A 38 31.46 5.12 20.15
N SER A 39 31.51 4.93 21.48
CA SER A 39 30.31 5.00 22.33
C SER A 39 29.96 6.40 22.85
N TYR A 40 30.84 7.40 22.74
CA TYR A 40 30.62 8.72 23.35
C TYR A 40 29.32 9.44 22.90
N LYS A 41 28.92 9.24 21.63
CA LYS A 41 27.69 9.83 21.09
C LYS A 41 26.43 9.37 21.85
N LYS A 42 26.46 8.17 22.45
CA LYS A 42 25.34 7.61 23.23
C LYS A 42 25.06 8.38 24.51
N TYR A 43 26.03 9.13 25.01
CA TYR A 43 25.92 9.87 26.28
C TYR A 43 25.69 11.37 26.06
N ALA A 44 25.28 11.78 24.86
CA ALA A 44 25.04 13.18 24.50
C ALA A 44 26.20 14.12 24.90
N TYR A 45 27.44 13.61 24.83
CA TYR A 45 28.64 14.39 25.14
C TYR A 45 29.02 15.26 23.94
N HIS A 46 29.07 16.57 24.13
CA HIS A 46 29.62 17.51 23.16
C HIS A 46 30.88 18.16 23.73
N PRO A 47 32.01 18.18 22.99
CA PRO A 47 33.20 18.92 23.40
C PRO A 47 32.93 20.43 23.28
N GLY A 48 32.95 21.15 24.40
CA GLY A 48 32.71 22.59 24.45
C GLY A 48 33.71 23.36 25.31
N SER A 49 33.64 24.69 25.26
CA SER A 49 34.55 25.60 25.97
C SER A 49 34.30 25.56 27.48
N SER A 50 35.34 25.81 28.28
CA SER A 50 35.29 25.82 29.75
C SER A 50 34.19 26.72 30.35
N ASN A 51 33.68 27.69 29.57
CA ASN A 51 32.70 28.69 29.96
C ASN A 51 31.41 28.66 29.11
N GLY A 52 31.23 27.65 28.24
CA GLY A 52 30.05 27.51 27.40
C GLY A 52 28.83 27.06 28.20
N GLY A 53 27.63 27.51 27.81
CA GLY A 53 26.35 27.08 28.38
C GLY A 53 25.96 25.64 28.01
N ASP A 54 26.91 24.71 28.07
CA ASP A 54 26.75 23.33 27.62
C ASP A 54 25.71 22.60 28.49
N ILE A 55 24.60 22.19 27.86
CA ILE A 55 23.63 21.29 28.47
C ILE A 55 24.03 19.88 28.06
N THR A 56 25.01 19.30 28.75
CA THR A 56 25.40 17.90 28.55
C THR A 56 24.87 17.05 29.70
N LEU A 57 24.29 15.91 29.36
CA LEU A 57 23.81 14.91 30.34
C LEU A 57 24.97 14.13 30.99
N THR A 58 26.21 14.44 30.62
CA THR A 58 27.41 13.69 30.96
C THR A 58 28.47 14.59 31.59
N THR A 59 28.83 14.34 32.85
CA THR A 59 29.84 15.11 33.61
C THR A 59 30.87 14.18 34.23
N LYS A 60 32.13 14.65 34.42
CA LYS A 60 33.08 13.93 35.28
C LYS A 60 32.43 13.74 36.65
N TYR A 61 32.52 12.53 37.22
CA TYR A 61 31.96 12.23 38.53
C TYR A 61 32.62 13.09 39.62
N GLY A 62 31.83 13.44 40.63
CA GLY A 62 32.26 14.14 41.83
C GLY A 62 31.10 14.27 42.83
N PRO A 63 31.35 14.49 44.12
CA PRO A 63 30.34 14.37 45.17
C PRO A 63 29.09 15.25 44.98
N LYS A 64 29.24 16.42 44.31
CA LYS A 64 28.16 17.38 44.03
C LYS A 64 27.55 17.25 42.63
N LYS A 65 27.92 16.22 41.88
CA LYS A 65 27.53 16.10 40.46
C LYS A 65 26.15 15.51 40.28
N ASN A 66 25.67 14.69 41.21
CA ASN A 66 24.28 14.24 41.27
C ASN A 66 23.35 15.45 41.39
N ASP A 67 23.60 16.33 42.38
CA ASP A 67 22.88 17.61 42.53
C ASP A 67 22.96 18.49 41.29
N THR A 68 24.08 18.47 40.58
CA THR A 68 24.24 19.27 39.37
C THR A 68 23.33 18.78 38.25
N ILE A 69 23.24 17.46 38.04
CA ILE A 69 22.33 16.89 37.06
C ILE A 69 20.88 17.18 37.44
N LEU A 70 20.52 16.89 38.69
CA LEU A 70 19.16 17.02 39.20
C LEU A 70 18.66 18.46 39.23
N ASN A 71 19.47 19.38 39.77
CA ASN A 71 19.04 20.75 40.06
C ASN A 71 19.45 21.78 39.00
N LYS A 72 20.32 21.42 38.04
CA LYS A 72 20.75 22.35 36.97
C LYS A 72 20.52 21.82 35.57
N VAL A 73 20.91 20.58 35.27
CA VAL A 73 20.83 20.04 33.90
C VAL A 73 19.39 19.70 33.53
N LEU A 74 18.70 18.90 34.33
CA LEU A 74 17.29 18.53 34.07
C LEU A 74 16.36 19.75 33.99
N PRO A 75 16.42 20.75 34.91
CA PRO A 75 15.60 21.95 34.79
C PRO A 75 15.87 22.74 33.50
N LYS A 76 17.14 22.85 33.07
CA LYS A 76 17.49 23.50 31.80
C LYS A 76 16.92 22.74 30.61
N LEU A 77 17.03 21.42 30.57
CA LEU A 77 16.45 20.57 29.51
C LEU A 77 14.92 20.71 29.46
N ILE A 78 14.25 20.68 30.61
CA ILE A 78 12.79 20.88 30.69
C ILE A 78 12.42 22.28 30.17
N SER A 79 13.14 23.32 30.60
CA SER A 79 12.86 24.70 30.15
C SER A 79 13.06 24.88 28.63
N PHE A 80 14.10 24.24 28.08
CA PHE A 80 14.39 24.26 26.65
C PHE A 80 13.34 23.46 25.87
N GLY A 81 12.99 22.25 26.33
CA GLY A 81 11.94 21.41 25.74
C GLY A 81 10.59 22.13 25.68
N LYS A 82 10.19 22.81 26.75
CA LYS A 82 8.98 23.66 26.78
C LYS A 82 9.03 24.78 25.72
N LYS A 83 10.19 25.41 25.53
CA LYS A 83 10.36 26.49 24.54
C LYS A 83 10.19 26.00 23.10
N ILE A 84 10.63 24.77 22.80
CA ILE A 84 10.56 24.17 21.46
C ILE A 84 9.38 23.22 21.27
N GLN A 85 8.49 23.11 22.26
CA GLN A 85 7.36 22.16 22.26
C GLN A 85 7.79 20.70 21.99
N SER A 86 8.92 20.28 22.55
CA SER A 86 9.45 18.92 22.34
C SER A 86 8.59 17.88 23.09
N PRO A 87 8.20 16.77 22.45
CA PRO A 87 7.42 15.70 23.08
C PRO A 87 8.17 15.01 24.23
N GLU A 88 9.50 15.08 24.26
CA GLU A 88 10.34 14.55 25.33
C GLU A 88 10.30 15.37 26.63
N THR A 89 9.69 16.55 26.62
CA THR A 89 9.62 17.43 27.79
C THR A 89 8.96 16.73 28.99
N GLU A 90 7.88 16.00 28.77
CA GLU A 90 7.16 15.26 29.81
C GLU A 90 8.05 14.18 30.44
N LEU A 91 8.81 13.45 29.62
CA LEU A 91 9.76 12.44 30.08
C LEU A 91 10.82 13.04 31.02
N PHE A 92 11.41 14.20 30.68
CA PHE A 92 12.38 14.85 31.56
C PHE A 92 11.78 15.32 32.89
N VAL A 93 10.52 15.76 32.89
CA VAL A 93 9.78 16.10 34.12
C VAL A 93 9.62 14.86 35.00
N LEU A 94 9.23 13.73 34.43
CA LEU A 94 9.05 12.48 35.16
C LEU A 94 10.37 11.91 35.69
N ILE A 95 11.45 11.97 34.90
CA ILE A 95 12.79 11.57 35.37
C ILE A 95 13.22 12.40 36.57
N LYS A 96 13.05 13.73 36.49
CA LYS A 96 13.39 14.63 37.61
C LYS A 96 12.61 14.25 38.86
N LYS A 97 11.29 14.08 38.74
CA LYS A 97 10.42 13.70 39.85
C LYS A 97 10.83 12.34 40.45
N CYS A 98 11.06 11.34 39.60
CA CYS A 98 11.50 10.01 40.03
C CYS A 98 12.84 10.07 40.76
N TRP A 99 13.80 10.88 40.28
CA TRP A 99 15.06 11.06 40.98
C TRP A 99 14.86 11.72 42.35
N GLU A 100 14.07 12.79 42.45
CA GLU A 100 13.78 13.46 43.73
C GLU A 100 13.16 12.50 44.76
N GLU A 101 12.24 11.64 44.32
CA GLU A 101 11.58 10.63 45.17
C GLU A 101 12.54 9.53 45.64
N ASN A 102 13.58 9.21 44.85
CA ASN A 102 14.51 8.11 45.10
C ASN A 102 15.95 8.60 45.37
N GLN A 103 16.12 9.87 45.76
CA GLN A 103 17.43 10.52 45.76
C GLN A 103 18.45 9.81 46.64
N LEU A 104 18.08 9.47 47.89
CA LEU A 104 18.97 8.78 48.83
C LEU A 104 19.45 7.43 48.29
N GLU A 105 18.55 6.66 47.67
CA GLU A 105 18.89 5.35 47.10
C GLU A 105 19.82 5.49 45.89
N ILE A 106 19.49 6.40 44.97
CA ILE A 106 20.27 6.63 43.75
C ILE A 106 21.67 7.13 44.10
N ASP A 107 21.76 8.10 45.02
CA ASP A 107 23.05 8.68 45.44
C ASP A 107 23.95 7.63 46.11
N GLN A 108 23.39 6.78 46.99
CA GLN A 108 24.14 5.70 47.61
C GLN A 108 24.61 4.66 46.59
N LYS A 109 23.74 4.22 45.68
CA LYS A 109 24.12 3.23 44.65
C LYS A 109 25.18 3.77 43.67
N ILE A 110 25.15 5.06 43.35
CA ILE A 110 26.20 5.71 42.54
C ILE A 110 27.52 5.74 43.31
N LEU A 111 27.50 6.06 44.61
CA LEU A 111 28.68 6.05 45.48
C LEU A 111 29.31 4.65 45.56
N ASP A 112 28.48 3.63 45.77
CA ASP A 112 28.93 2.24 45.84
C ASP A 112 29.53 1.78 44.50
N ALA A 113 28.87 2.12 43.38
CA ALA A 113 29.37 1.84 42.04
C ALA A 113 30.73 2.52 41.79
N HIS A 114 30.91 3.78 42.19
CA HIS A 114 32.19 4.49 42.07
C HIS A 114 33.28 3.87 42.95
N ALA A 115 32.96 3.51 44.20
CA ALA A 115 33.90 2.89 45.12
C ALA A 115 34.40 1.52 44.62
N SER A 116 33.56 0.78 43.90
CA SER A 116 33.89 -0.53 43.31
C SER A 116 34.81 -0.46 42.08
N LEU A 117 35.04 0.72 41.50
CA LEU A 117 35.94 0.88 40.35
C LEU A 117 37.41 0.70 40.74
N PRO A 118 38.25 0.17 39.83
CA PRO A 118 39.70 0.21 40.04
C PRO A 118 40.23 1.66 40.03
N GLU A 119 41.40 1.90 40.63
CA GLU A 119 41.96 3.25 40.88
C GLU A 119 42.07 4.12 39.61
N ASP A 120 42.42 3.51 38.48
CA ASP A 120 42.45 4.17 37.17
C ASP A 120 41.04 4.57 36.69
N GLY A 121 40.04 3.74 36.97
CA GLY A 121 38.62 3.99 36.73
C GLY A 121 38.04 5.10 37.62
N LYS A 122 38.44 5.18 38.89
CA LYS A 122 37.97 6.22 39.82
C LYS A 122 38.32 7.64 39.35
N THR A 123 39.50 7.82 38.77
CA THR A 123 39.98 9.13 38.27
C THR A 123 39.40 9.50 36.90
N LYS A 124 38.97 8.50 36.11
CA LYS A 124 38.38 8.64 34.77
C LYS A 124 36.90 8.22 34.74
N CYS A 125 36.17 8.54 35.80
CA CYS A 125 34.75 8.24 35.90
C CYS A 125 33.87 9.41 35.42
N GLY A 126 32.84 9.10 34.63
CA GLY A 126 31.76 9.98 34.25
C GLY A 126 30.43 9.57 34.86
N LEU A 127 29.49 10.50 34.88
CA LEU A 127 28.10 10.31 35.28
C LEU A 127 27.20 10.72 34.12
N SER A 128 26.30 9.84 33.70
CA SER A 128 25.25 10.08 32.69
C SER A 128 23.90 9.61 33.21
N ILE A 129 22.83 9.69 32.41
CA ILE A 129 21.53 9.04 32.66
C ILE A 129 21.25 8.05 31.52
N ILE A 130 20.64 6.91 31.83
CA ILE A 130 20.06 6.00 30.85
C ILE A 130 18.56 5.92 31.08
N VAL A 131 17.80 5.99 29.99
CA VAL A 131 16.35 5.76 30.01
C VAL A 131 16.06 4.54 29.16
N LEU A 132 15.61 3.46 29.81
CA LEU A 132 15.03 2.30 29.17
C LEU A 132 13.57 2.61 28.90
N LYS A 133 13.23 2.78 27.63
CA LYS A 133 11.82 2.82 27.21
C LYS A 133 11.28 1.38 27.30
N ASP A 134 10.12 1.19 27.91
CA ASP A 134 9.44 -0.10 27.87
C ASP A 134 9.39 -0.57 26.42
N GLN A 135 10.05 -1.69 26.17
CA GLN A 135 10.19 -2.24 24.84
C GLN A 135 8.94 -3.05 24.53
N THR A 136 7.87 -2.32 24.25
CA THR A 136 7.07 -2.55 23.04
C THR A 136 7.58 -1.56 21.96
N THR A 137 8.91 -1.43 21.84
CA THR A 137 9.84 -1.98 20.82
C THR A 137 9.89 -1.16 19.54
N SER A 138 11.01 -0.57 19.15
CA SER A 138 11.13 -0.03 17.78
C SER A 138 11.30 -1.13 16.75
N ALA A 139 11.86 -2.29 17.13
CA ALA A 139 12.00 -3.45 16.26
C ALA A 139 10.71 -4.27 16.18
N GLU A 140 10.01 -4.51 17.29
CA GLU A 140 8.63 -5.01 17.23
C GLU A 140 7.60 -3.96 16.85
N ASN A 141 7.75 -2.64 17.01
CA ASN A 141 6.86 -1.67 16.34
C ASN A 141 7.20 -1.53 14.86
N LEU A 142 8.45 -1.79 14.44
CA LEU A 142 8.77 -1.93 13.03
C LEU A 142 8.29 -3.27 12.49
N TYR A 143 8.29 -4.35 13.27
CA TYR A 143 7.81 -5.67 12.86
C TYR A 143 6.28 -5.74 12.94
N LEU A 144 5.67 -5.23 13.99
CA LEU A 144 4.24 -5.06 14.22
C LEU A 144 3.72 -3.95 13.31
N GLY A 145 4.50 -2.89 13.06
CA GLY A 145 4.20 -1.86 12.06
C GLY A 145 4.35 -2.38 10.64
N ALA A 146 5.39 -3.15 10.31
CA ALA A 146 5.51 -3.84 9.03
C ALA A 146 4.40 -4.88 8.87
N ARG A 147 4.06 -5.61 9.94
CA ARG A 147 2.95 -6.57 9.96
C ARG A 147 1.59 -5.89 9.90
N LEU A 148 1.40 -4.73 10.52
CA LEU A 148 0.20 -3.88 10.38
C LEU A 148 0.12 -3.34 8.95
N ILE A 149 1.23 -2.86 8.40
CA ILE A 149 1.34 -2.45 7.00
C ILE A 149 0.99 -3.63 6.09
N GLU A 150 1.47 -4.83 6.38
CA GLU A 150 1.13 -6.03 5.62
C GLU A 150 -0.34 -6.43 5.81
N GLU A 151 -0.85 -6.57 7.02
CA GLU A 151 -2.22 -7.04 7.29
C GLU A 151 -3.28 -5.98 6.87
N GLU A 152 -3.01 -4.70 7.12
CA GLU A 152 -3.95 -3.61 6.89
C GLU A 152 -3.84 -3.00 5.49
N LEU A 153 -2.66 -2.99 4.86
CA LEU A 153 -2.50 -2.40 3.52
C LEU A 153 -2.47 -3.42 2.38
N ARG A 154 -2.50 -4.73 2.67
CA ARG A 154 -2.62 -5.74 1.61
C ARG A 154 -4.06 -5.92 1.15
N PHE A 155 -4.21 -5.95 -0.17
CA PHE A 155 -5.46 -6.13 -0.86
C PHE A 155 -5.28 -7.05 -2.08
N ARG A 156 -6.40 -7.45 -2.67
CA ARG A 156 -6.43 -8.20 -3.93
C ARG A 156 -7.19 -7.44 -5.01
N PHE A 157 -6.62 -7.44 -6.20
CA PHE A 157 -7.20 -6.82 -7.39
C PHE A 157 -6.95 -7.71 -8.60
N CYS A 158 -7.99 -8.24 -9.23
CA CYS A 158 -7.90 -9.02 -10.46
C CYS A 158 -7.10 -10.30 -10.29
N GLY A 159 -7.25 -10.93 -9.12
CA GLY A 159 -6.46 -12.09 -8.71
C GLY A 159 -4.97 -11.78 -8.46
N ARG A 160 -4.59 -10.50 -8.38
CA ARG A 160 -3.23 -10.03 -8.09
C ARG A 160 -3.17 -9.42 -6.70
N SER A 161 -2.11 -9.69 -5.97
CA SER A 161 -1.86 -9.08 -4.66
C SER A 161 -1.21 -7.71 -4.84
N TYR A 162 -1.65 -6.74 -4.04
CA TYR A 162 -1.03 -5.42 -4.00
C TYR A 162 -1.10 -4.82 -2.61
N MET A 163 -0.21 -3.86 -2.34
CA MET A 163 -0.28 -2.97 -1.18
C MET A 163 -0.80 -1.61 -1.62
N ALA A 164 -1.74 -1.04 -0.86
CA ALA A 164 -2.23 0.32 -1.06
C ALA A 164 -1.63 1.23 0.02
N VAL A 165 -0.65 2.04 -0.36
CA VAL A 165 0.09 2.90 0.58
C VAL A 165 -0.41 4.34 0.43
N PRO A 166 -1.08 4.91 1.44
CA PRO A 166 -1.52 6.30 1.39
C PRO A 166 -0.34 7.26 1.56
N ARG A 167 -0.33 8.32 0.74
CA ARG A 167 0.60 9.43 0.82
C ARG A 167 -0.21 10.71 1.02
N LEU A 168 0.05 11.42 2.11
CA LEU A 168 -0.64 12.67 2.41
C LEU A 168 -0.17 13.80 1.48
N LEU A 169 -1.10 14.67 1.09
CA LEU A 169 -0.75 15.91 0.38
C LEU A 169 -0.15 16.95 1.33
N ILE A 170 -0.64 16.97 2.56
CA ILE A 170 -0.20 17.86 3.65
C ILE A 170 0.01 16.98 4.89
N GLU A 171 1.21 17.01 5.46
CA GLU A 171 1.56 16.24 6.65
C GLU A 171 1.04 16.95 7.92
N ASP A 172 -0.23 16.72 8.25
CA ASP A 172 -0.84 17.18 9.50
C ASP A 172 -1.72 16.10 10.14
N VAL A 173 -2.00 16.27 11.45
CA VAL A 173 -2.73 15.30 12.26
C VAL A 173 -4.14 15.05 11.73
N GLU A 174 -4.78 16.06 11.15
CA GLU A 174 -6.14 15.96 10.62
C GLU A 174 -6.19 15.06 9.38
N ASN A 175 -5.26 15.27 8.44
CA ASN A 175 -5.14 14.45 7.23
C ASN A 175 -4.69 13.01 7.54
N TYR A 176 -3.82 12.81 8.54
CA TYR A 176 -3.52 11.45 9.06
C TYR A 176 -4.77 10.75 9.59
N GLN A 177 -5.61 11.47 10.33
CA GLN A 177 -6.84 10.92 10.89
C GLN A 177 -7.82 10.52 9.79
N ILE A 178 -8.01 11.36 8.76
CA ILE A 178 -8.87 11.06 7.60
C ILE A 178 -8.43 9.76 6.91
N VAL A 179 -7.13 9.60 6.67
CA VAL A 179 -6.59 8.37 6.05
C VAL A 179 -6.82 7.16 6.94
N TYR A 180 -6.51 7.28 8.23
CA TYR A 180 -6.68 6.20 9.19
C TYR A 180 -8.15 5.74 9.27
N GLU A 181 -9.09 6.68 9.34
CA GLU A 181 -10.52 6.41 9.38
C GLU A 181 -10.97 5.68 8.11
N ALA A 182 -10.60 6.18 6.92
CA ALA A 182 -10.99 5.57 5.65
C ALA A 182 -10.53 4.10 5.54
N PHE A 183 -9.28 3.80 5.91
CA PHE A 183 -8.77 2.42 5.88
C PHE A 183 -9.41 1.53 6.95
N SER A 184 -9.59 2.06 8.16
CA SER A 184 -10.19 1.32 9.28
C SER A 184 -11.66 0.98 9.02
N GLU A 185 -12.43 1.94 8.47
CA GLU A 185 -13.81 1.74 8.05
C GLU A 185 -13.93 0.66 6.96
N PHE A 186 -13.12 0.75 5.91
CA PHE A 186 -13.12 -0.27 4.86
C PHE A 186 -12.83 -1.67 5.42
N LYS A 187 -11.83 -1.80 6.30
CA LYS A 187 -11.48 -3.08 6.92
C LYS A 187 -12.59 -3.62 7.83
N ALA A 188 -13.32 -2.75 8.52
CA ALA A 188 -14.48 -3.16 9.30
C ALA A 188 -15.62 -3.70 8.40
N ILE A 189 -15.79 -3.13 7.21
CA ILE A 189 -16.75 -3.61 6.20
C ILE A 189 -16.29 -4.95 5.60
N ASP A 190 -15.01 -5.06 5.23
CA ASP A 190 -14.42 -6.24 4.57
C ASP A 190 -14.35 -7.46 5.51
N LYS A 191 -14.15 -7.29 6.83
CA LYS A 191 -14.18 -8.41 7.79
C LYS A 191 -15.50 -9.19 7.80
N ASN A 192 -16.60 -8.56 7.37
CA ASN A 192 -17.94 -9.16 7.32
C ASN A 192 -18.31 -9.75 5.95
N LYS A 193 -17.47 -9.55 4.93
CA LYS A 193 -17.67 -10.08 3.59
C LYS A 193 -16.38 -10.77 3.15
N GLN A 194 -16.41 -12.07 2.86
CA GLN A 194 -15.38 -12.66 1.99
C GLN A 194 -15.54 -12.02 0.61
N SER A 195 -14.98 -10.83 0.40
CA SER A 195 -15.09 -10.07 -0.84
C SER A 195 -14.34 -10.84 -1.93
N THR A 196 -15.10 -11.72 -2.56
CA THR A 196 -14.71 -12.41 -3.77
C THR A 196 -15.10 -11.48 -4.90
N TYR A 197 -14.08 -10.86 -5.51
CA TYR A 197 -14.06 -10.04 -6.73
C TYR A 197 -13.81 -8.53 -6.52
N GLU A 198 -12.81 -8.00 -7.25
CA GLU A 198 -13.09 -6.93 -8.22
C GLU A 198 -13.97 -5.78 -7.73
N ASP A 199 -13.36 -4.72 -7.21
CA ASP A 199 -13.78 -3.32 -7.27
C ASP A 199 -14.18 -2.71 -5.92
N GLU A 200 -14.35 -3.48 -4.85
CA GLU A 200 -14.88 -2.94 -3.58
C GLU A 200 -13.96 -1.89 -2.94
N PHE A 201 -12.69 -2.22 -2.69
CA PHE A 201 -11.72 -1.24 -2.17
C PHE A 201 -11.59 -0.03 -3.09
N MET A 202 -11.54 -0.26 -4.41
CA MET A 202 -11.40 0.80 -5.39
C MET A 202 -12.62 1.73 -5.42
N THR A 203 -13.81 1.16 -5.28
CA THR A 203 -15.08 1.91 -5.23
C THR A 203 -15.20 2.66 -3.92
N TYR A 204 -14.80 2.05 -2.80
CA TYR A 204 -14.75 2.74 -1.51
C TYR A 204 -13.77 3.92 -1.56
N MET A 205 -12.58 3.73 -2.14
CA MET A 205 -11.62 4.82 -2.34
C MET A 205 -12.11 5.89 -3.31
N ALA A 206 -13.02 5.56 -4.24
CA ALA A 206 -13.66 6.54 -5.11
C ALA A 206 -14.62 7.50 -4.40
N GLU A 207 -15.14 7.13 -3.22
CA GLU A 207 -16.02 7.96 -2.40
C GLU A 207 -15.24 8.99 -1.58
N GLN A 208 -13.93 8.77 -1.40
CA GLN A 208 -13.07 9.63 -0.61
C GLN A 208 -12.75 10.95 -1.33
N LYS A 209 -12.45 11.99 -0.54
CA LYS A 209 -11.98 13.28 -1.05
C LYS A 209 -10.46 13.23 -1.30
N ASN A 210 -9.96 14.10 -2.19
CA ASN A 210 -8.54 14.20 -2.53
C ASN A 210 -7.69 14.87 -1.42
N HIS A 211 -7.68 14.30 -0.20
CA HIS A 211 -6.79 14.71 0.89
C HIS A 211 -5.44 13.96 0.85
N PHE A 212 -5.43 12.81 0.19
CA PHE A 212 -4.28 11.92 0.04
C PHE A 212 -4.27 11.32 -1.36
N THR A 213 -3.14 10.75 -1.73
CA THR A 213 -2.99 9.86 -2.88
C THR A 213 -2.69 8.45 -2.41
N LEU A 214 -2.88 7.47 -3.29
CA LEU A 214 -2.54 6.07 -3.05
C LEU A 214 -1.47 5.61 -4.02
N ASP A 215 -0.42 5.03 -3.46
CA ASP A 215 0.55 4.26 -4.20
C ASP A 215 0.11 2.79 -4.17
N MET A 216 0.05 2.17 -5.35
CA MET A 216 -0.32 0.76 -5.51
C MET A 216 0.91 -0.06 -5.91
N ILE A 217 1.36 -0.91 -4.99
CA ILE A 217 2.54 -1.76 -5.14
C ILE A 217 2.07 -3.19 -5.41
N PHE A 218 2.12 -3.65 -6.66
CA PHE A 218 1.78 -5.02 -7.03
C PHE A 218 2.96 -5.95 -6.85
N PHE A 219 2.72 -7.11 -6.26
CA PHE A 219 3.76 -8.09 -5.98
C PHE A 219 3.26 -9.53 -6.09
N GLU A 220 4.21 -10.45 -6.27
CA GLU A 220 4.01 -11.88 -6.13
C GLU A 220 4.89 -12.43 -5.03
N GLU A 221 4.37 -13.36 -4.24
CA GLU A 221 5.14 -14.07 -3.22
C GLU A 221 5.62 -15.41 -3.77
N ASP A 222 6.90 -15.68 -3.61
CA ASP A 222 7.44 -17.01 -3.87
C ASP A 222 6.92 -17.97 -2.79
N ALA A 223 6.22 -19.03 -3.23
CA ALA A 223 5.62 -20.04 -2.36
C ALA A 223 6.64 -20.75 -1.43
N LYS A 224 7.92 -20.79 -1.79
CA LYS A 224 8.98 -21.46 -1.01
C LYS A 224 9.76 -20.51 -0.12
N SER A 225 10.14 -19.35 -0.63
CA SER A 225 11.02 -18.42 0.09
C SER A 225 10.25 -17.30 0.82
N LYS A 226 8.94 -17.16 0.59
CA LYS A 226 8.12 -16.00 0.97
C LYS A 226 8.73 -14.65 0.52
N ALA A 227 9.66 -14.68 -0.42
CA ALA A 227 10.24 -13.47 -0.96
C ALA A 227 9.19 -12.74 -1.80
N ILE A 228 9.07 -11.44 -1.56
CA ILE A 228 8.17 -10.55 -2.29
C ILE A 228 8.89 -10.07 -3.55
N GLN A 229 8.39 -10.48 -4.72
CA GLN A 229 8.85 -9.95 -6.00
C GLN A 229 7.92 -8.82 -6.44
N LEU A 230 8.45 -7.60 -6.48
CA LEU A 230 7.76 -6.43 -7.03
C LEU A 230 7.50 -6.62 -8.53
N LYS A 231 6.25 -6.39 -8.95
CA LYS A 231 5.82 -6.52 -10.36
C LYS A 231 5.48 -5.18 -10.99
N SER A 232 4.86 -4.29 -10.24
CA SER A 232 4.47 -2.97 -10.72
C SER A 232 4.33 -2.01 -9.54
N HIS A 233 4.67 -0.75 -9.77
CA HIS A 233 4.42 0.33 -8.82
C HIS A 233 3.68 1.44 -9.56
N ILE A 234 2.48 1.78 -9.10
CA ILE A 234 1.69 2.89 -9.62
C ILE A 234 1.61 3.92 -8.51
N GLU A 235 2.10 5.13 -8.78
CA GLU A 235 2.28 6.16 -7.76
C GLU A 235 1.19 7.24 -7.89
N GLU A 236 0.90 7.91 -6.76
CA GLU A 236 0.15 9.16 -6.70
C GLU A 236 -1.27 9.11 -7.28
N ILE A 237 -2.00 8.02 -7.04
CA ILE A 237 -3.38 7.88 -7.51
C ILE A 237 -4.34 8.60 -6.57
N PHE A 238 -4.99 9.65 -7.06
CA PHE A 238 -6.03 10.35 -6.31
C PHE A 238 -7.34 9.54 -6.18
N PRO A 239 -8.09 9.67 -5.07
CA PRO A 239 -9.49 9.20 -4.94
C PRO A 239 -10.37 9.52 -6.15
N SER A 240 -10.30 10.75 -6.66
CA SER A 240 -11.02 11.15 -7.88
C SER A 240 -10.64 10.35 -9.13
N ARG A 241 -9.43 9.79 -9.22
CA ARG A 241 -9.04 8.89 -10.31
C ARG A 241 -9.71 7.53 -10.17
N PHE A 242 -9.80 6.97 -8.96
CA PHE A 242 -10.60 5.78 -8.71
C PHE A 242 -12.07 6.00 -9.10
N LYS A 243 -12.63 7.16 -8.77
CA LYS A 243 -14.00 7.53 -9.17
C LYS A 243 -14.21 7.49 -10.68
N LYS A 244 -13.30 8.09 -11.45
CA LYS A 244 -13.35 8.03 -12.92
C LYS A 244 -13.31 6.59 -13.45
N ILE A 245 -12.42 5.75 -12.89
CA ILE A 245 -12.13 4.40 -13.39
C ILE A 245 -13.22 3.39 -12.97
N PHE A 246 -13.66 3.40 -11.72
CA PHE A 246 -14.47 2.34 -11.13
C PHE A 246 -15.95 2.71 -10.95
N VAL A 247 -16.29 4.00 -10.98
CA VAL A 247 -17.67 4.49 -10.88
C VAL A 247 -18.12 5.04 -12.23
N GLU A 248 -17.56 6.16 -12.67
CA GLU A 248 -18.08 6.92 -13.81
C GLU A 248 -17.97 6.15 -15.14
N ALA A 249 -16.78 5.60 -15.44
CA ALA A 249 -16.56 4.83 -16.67
C ALA A 249 -17.37 3.53 -16.69
N ARG A 250 -17.55 2.90 -15.52
CA ARG A 250 -18.35 1.68 -15.40
C ARG A 250 -19.82 1.98 -15.62
N GLU A 251 -20.37 3.00 -14.97
CA GLU A 251 -21.77 3.43 -15.15
C GLU A 251 -22.06 3.84 -16.59
N ALA A 252 -21.13 4.52 -17.25
CA ALA A 252 -21.27 4.88 -18.67
C ALA A 252 -21.40 3.65 -19.58
N VAL A 253 -20.65 2.58 -19.30
CA VAL A 253 -20.77 1.32 -20.02
C VAL A 253 -22.05 0.59 -19.64
N ASP A 254 -22.34 0.43 -18.34
CA ASP A 254 -23.51 -0.31 -17.86
C ASP A 254 -24.83 0.30 -18.34
N ASN A 255 -24.89 1.62 -18.48
CA ASN A 255 -26.06 2.35 -18.98
C ASN A 255 -26.14 2.43 -20.51
N HIS A 256 -25.11 1.96 -21.24
CA HIS A 256 -25.13 1.98 -22.69
C HIS A 256 -26.27 1.08 -23.22
N PRO A 257 -27.07 1.51 -24.22
CA PRO A 257 -28.24 0.76 -24.68
C PRO A 257 -27.96 -0.70 -25.09
N THR A 258 -26.75 -0.97 -25.59
CA THR A 258 -26.27 -2.32 -25.95
C THR A 258 -26.13 -3.25 -24.75
N PHE A 259 -25.90 -2.71 -23.55
CA PHE A 259 -25.52 -3.46 -22.35
C PHE A 259 -26.53 -3.35 -21.20
N ALA A 260 -27.37 -2.30 -21.21
CA ALA A 260 -28.37 -2.01 -20.18
C ALA A 260 -29.51 -3.05 -20.11
N LYS A 261 -29.69 -3.87 -21.16
CA LYS A 261 -30.66 -4.97 -21.18
C LYS A 261 -29.96 -6.29 -20.84
N HIS A 262 -30.58 -7.10 -19.99
CA HIS A 262 -30.12 -8.47 -19.78
C HIS A 262 -30.07 -9.21 -21.11
N LEU A 263 -28.88 -9.65 -21.51
CA LEU A 263 -28.71 -10.46 -22.70
C LEU A 263 -28.96 -11.92 -22.30
N ILE A 264 -30.02 -12.50 -22.87
CA ILE A 264 -30.32 -13.92 -22.71
C ILE A 264 -29.69 -14.63 -23.90
N PHE A 265 -28.76 -15.55 -23.61
CA PHE A 265 -28.20 -16.42 -24.62
C PHE A 265 -28.63 -17.86 -24.35
N GLU A 266 -29.19 -18.49 -25.37
CA GLU A 266 -29.39 -19.93 -25.38
C GLU A 266 -28.11 -20.57 -25.95
N GLU A 267 -27.30 -21.18 -25.09
CA GLU A 267 -26.17 -21.99 -25.55
C GLU A 267 -26.66 -23.41 -25.78
N THR A 268 -26.54 -23.89 -27.02
CA THR A 268 -26.77 -25.29 -27.33
C THR A 268 -25.43 -26.01 -27.31
N ILE A 269 -25.23 -26.90 -26.33
CA ILE A 269 -24.07 -27.77 -26.26
C ILE A 269 -24.48 -29.15 -26.78
N PHE A 270 -23.69 -29.73 -27.67
CA PHE A 270 -23.89 -31.10 -28.14
C PHE A 270 -22.82 -32.01 -27.55
N GLU A 271 -23.24 -33.06 -26.87
CA GLU A 271 -22.34 -34.12 -26.40
C GLU A 271 -22.07 -35.09 -27.57
N LYS A 272 -20.81 -35.17 -28.06
CA LYS A 272 -20.47 -35.97 -29.26
C LYS A 272 -20.68 -37.48 -29.08
N GLU A 273 -20.56 -38.02 -27.87
CA GLU A 273 -20.66 -39.48 -27.62
C GLU A 273 -22.11 -39.98 -27.68
N THR A 274 -23.07 -39.14 -27.32
CA THR A 274 -24.50 -39.49 -27.27
C THR A 274 -25.35 -38.74 -28.29
N GLY A 275 -24.80 -37.70 -28.93
CA GLY A 275 -25.52 -36.78 -29.80
C GLY A 275 -26.57 -35.94 -29.07
N LYS A 276 -26.61 -35.99 -27.74
CA LYS A 276 -27.68 -35.40 -26.94
C LYS A 276 -27.51 -33.89 -26.87
N LYS A 277 -28.57 -33.18 -27.28
CA LYS A 277 -28.66 -31.72 -27.20
C LYS A 277 -28.84 -31.32 -25.74
N ILE A 278 -27.86 -30.63 -25.16
CA ILE A 278 -27.96 -30.00 -23.85
C ILE A 278 -28.19 -28.52 -24.12
N GLU A 279 -29.44 -28.08 -24.03
CA GLU A 279 -29.78 -26.66 -24.08
C GLU A 279 -29.51 -26.05 -22.70
N LYS A 280 -28.54 -25.13 -22.64
CA LYS A 280 -28.28 -24.33 -21.45
C LYS A 280 -28.73 -22.90 -21.72
N LYS A 281 -29.83 -22.48 -21.10
CA LYS A 281 -30.23 -21.08 -21.11
C LYS A 281 -29.44 -20.36 -20.03
N GLU A 282 -28.51 -19.48 -20.42
CA GLU A 282 -27.80 -18.61 -19.50
C GLU A 282 -28.33 -17.18 -19.65
N ILE A 283 -28.89 -16.65 -18.56
CA ILE A 283 -29.23 -15.23 -18.46
C ILE A 283 -27.97 -14.52 -17.99
N PHE A 284 -27.41 -13.64 -18.82
CA PHE A 284 -26.21 -12.89 -18.46
C PHE A 284 -26.55 -11.44 -18.13
N SER A 285 -26.25 -11.05 -16.89
CA SER A 285 -26.21 -9.64 -16.49
C SER A 285 -24.86 -9.06 -16.85
N GLN A 286 -24.84 -8.06 -17.74
CA GLN A 286 -23.62 -7.55 -18.34
C GLN A 286 -23.05 -6.33 -17.59
N LYS A 287 -23.03 -6.36 -16.26
CA LYS A 287 -22.30 -5.33 -15.51
C LYS A 287 -20.81 -5.39 -15.86
N PHE A 288 -20.23 -4.25 -16.21
CA PHE A 288 -18.83 -4.10 -16.46
C PHE A 288 -18.06 -4.25 -15.15
N ARG A 289 -16.92 -4.94 -15.23
CA ARG A 289 -15.97 -5.12 -14.14
C ARG A 289 -14.58 -4.97 -14.72
N PHE A 290 -13.65 -4.40 -13.96
CA PHE A 290 -12.29 -4.17 -14.47
C PHE A 290 -11.61 -5.47 -14.94
N GLY A 291 -11.88 -6.60 -14.28
CA GLY A 291 -11.39 -7.92 -14.70
C GLY A 291 -11.72 -8.31 -16.15
N LYS A 292 -12.78 -7.74 -16.77
CA LYS A 292 -13.09 -7.94 -18.20
C LYS A 292 -12.02 -7.36 -19.12
N LEU A 293 -11.38 -6.26 -18.75
CA LEU A 293 -10.23 -5.75 -19.47
C LEU A 293 -9.08 -6.73 -19.36
N LEU A 294 -8.78 -7.18 -18.14
CA LEU A 294 -7.59 -7.99 -17.87
C LEU A 294 -7.68 -9.41 -18.41
N GLN A 295 -8.86 -9.94 -18.73
CA GLN A 295 -8.99 -11.26 -19.33
C GLN A 295 -8.34 -11.36 -20.73
N PHE A 296 -8.18 -10.22 -21.42
CA PHE A 296 -7.56 -10.16 -22.75
C PHE A 296 -6.03 -10.02 -22.69
N PHE A 297 -5.48 -9.81 -21.49
CA PHE A 297 -4.05 -9.66 -21.26
C PHE A 297 -3.55 -10.83 -20.41
N ASP A 298 -2.28 -11.16 -20.56
CA ASP A 298 -1.66 -12.21 -19.76
C ASP A 298 -1.70 -11.86 -18.28
N LYS A 299 -1.85 -12.85 -17.40
CA LYS A 299 -1.93 -12.61 -15.94
C LYS A 299 -0.72 -11.85 -15.40
N GLY A 300 0.46 -12.12 -15.94
CA GLY A 300 1.70 -11.43 -15.58
C GLY A 300 1.87 -10.05 -16.22
N ASN A 301 0.93 -9.60 -17.05
CA ASN A 301 0.96 -8.27 -17.64
C ASN A 301 0.28 -7.27 -16.69
N TYR A 302 1.09 -6.44 -16.04
CA TYR A 302 0.66 -5.34 -15.18
C TYR A 302 0.64 -3.99 -15.92
N SER A 303 1.23 -3.90 -17.11
CA SER A 303 1.37 -2.62 -17.82
C SER A 303 0.03 -2.04 -18.23
N ILE A 304 -0.94 -2.87 -18.58
CA ILE A 304 -2.30 -2.40 -18.90
C ILE A 304 -2.99 -1.78 -17.67
N ILE A 305 -2.74 -2.29 -16.47
CA ILE A 305 -3.27 -1.70 -15.23
C ILE A 305 -2.68 -0.31 -15.08
N GLN A 306 -1.34 -0.21 -15.15
CA GLN A 306 -0.63 1.06 -15.06
C GLN A 306 -1.13 2.07 -16.09
N VAL A 307 -1.23 1.70 -17.36
CA VAL A 307 -1.71 2.60 -18.43
C VAL A 307 -3.11 3.14 -18.14
N VAL A 308 -4.02 2.31 -17.61
CA VAL A 308 -5.36 2.75 -17.23
C VAL A 308 -5.33 3.69 -16.04
N PHE A 309 -4.53 3.42 -15.01
CA PHE A 309 -4.43 4.31 -13.85
C PHE A 309 -3.78 5.65 -14.21
N ASP A 310 -2.67 5.64 -14.95
CA ASP A 310 -1.93 6.82 -15.40
C ASP A 310 -2.74 7.66 -16.39
N GLY A 311 -3.70 7.04 -17.08
CA GLY A 311 -4.47 7.73 -18.12
C GLY A 311 -3.72 7.88 -19.44
N SER A 312 -2.73 7.01 -19.68
CA SER A 312 -1.94 7.02 -20.89
C SER A 312 -2.71 6.43 -22.07
N PRO A 313 -2.48 6.91 -23.31
CA PRO A 313 -3.15 6.36 -24.49
C PRO A 313 -2.70 4.92 -24.76
N ILE A 314 -3.64 4.09 -25.19
CA ILE A 314 -3.41 2.69 -25.59
C ILE A 314 -3.38 2.62 -27.11
N ASP A 315 -2.36 1.97 -27.66
CA ASP A 315 -2.33 1.65 -29.09
C ASP A 315 -3.47 0.68 -29.44
N LYS A 316 -4.36 1.11 -30.32
CA LYS A 316 -5.48 0.31 -30.83
C LYS A 316 -5.00 -0.99 -31.46
N THR A 317 -3.87 -0.95 -32.18
CA THR A 317 -3.34 -2.11 -32.90
C THR A 317 -2.96 -3.20 -31.90
N LEU A 318 -2.26 -2.82 -30.83
CA LEU A 318 -1.95 -3.70 -29.71
C LEU A 318 -3.22 -4.24 -29.04
N LEU A 319 -4.19 -3.39 -28.74
CA LEU A 319 -5.45 -3.79 -28.11
C LEU A 319 -6.21 -4.83 -28.95
N TYR A 320 -6.41 -4.56 -30.24
CA TYR A 320 -7.08 -5.48 -31.15
C TYR A 320 -6.30 -6.78 -31.35
N SER A 321 -4.96 -6.72 -31.40
CA SER A 321 -4.15 -7.93 -31.47
C SER A 321 -4.37 -8.84 -30.26
N LYS A 322 -4.53 -8.26 -29.06
CA LYS A 322 -4.78 -9.01 -27.82
C LYS A 322 -6.17 -9.63 -27.79
N PHE A 323 -7.19 -8.92 -28.30
CA PHE A 323 -8.52 -9.50 -28.50
C PHE A 323 -8.47 -10.69 -29.48
N MET A 324 -7.79 -10.53 -30.62
CA MET A 324 -7.66 -11.58 -31.62
C MET A 324 -6.89 -12.79 -31.11
N GLU A 325 -5.82 -12.58 -30.34
CA GLU A 325 -5.07 -13.63 -29.66
C GLU A 325 -5.98 -14.42 -28.70
N PHE A 326 -6.75 -13.72 -27.87
CA PHE A 326 -7.72 -14.33 -26.95
C PHE A 326 -8.76 -15.17 -27.69
N TYR A 327 -9.35 -14.67 -28.78
CA TYR A 327 -10.34 -15.42 -29.57
C TYR A 327 -9.73 -16.66 -30.22
N ARG A 328 -8.56 -16.53 -30.85
CA ARG A 328 -7.86 -17.66 -31.48
C ARG A 328 -7.54 -18.76 -30.47
N ASN A 329 -7.05 -18.38 -29.30
CA ASN A 329 -6.73 -19.34 -28.23
C ASN A 329 -7.98 -20.06 -27.71
N ASN A 330 -9.09 -19.35 -27.53
CA ASN A 330 -10.36 -19.97 -27.11
C ASN A 330 -10.95 -20.90 -28.18
N TYR A 331 -10.87 -20.51 -29.46
CA TYR A 331 -11.30 -21.35 -30.58
C TYR A 331 -10.46 -22.63 -30.71
N GLN A 332 -9.15 -22.54 -30.54
CA GLN A 332 -8.27 -23.71 -30.54
C GLN A 332 -8.54 -24.65 -29.34
N LYS A 333 -8.89 -24.10 -28.17
CA LYS A 333 -9.25 -24.91 -27.00
C LYS A 333 -10.59 -25.62 -27.18
N SER A 334 -11.58 -24.93 -27.75
CA SER A 334 -12.92 -25.49 -27.96
C SER A 334 -12.94 -26.61 -29.00
N THR A 335 -12.18 -26.44 -30.09
CA THR A 335 -11.96 -27.49 -31.11
C THR A 335 -11.27 -28.72 -30.52
N LYS A 336 -10.27 -28.57 -29.65
CA LYS A 336 -9.61 -29.69 -28.94
C LYS A 336 -10.52 -30.41 -27.93
N LEU A 337 -11.39 -29.67 -27.25
CA LEU A 337 -12.27 -30.20 -26.19
C LEU A 337 -13.62 -30.73 -26.72
N ASN A 338 -13.83 -30.77 -28.04
CA ASN A 338 -15.09 -31.18 -28.66
C ASN A 338 -16.33 -30.41 -28.16
N LYS A 339 -16.15 -29.17 -27.68
CA LYS A 339 -17.24 -28.28 -27.24
C LYS A 339 -17.37 -27.14 -28.25
N ILE A 340 -18.60 -26.87 -28.70
CA ILE A 340 -18.89 -25.64 -29.45
C ILE A 340 -18.92 -24.50 -28.41
N SER A 341 -17.85 -23.71 -28.30
CA SER A 341 -17.88 -22.50 -27.48
C SER A 341 -18.54 -21.37 -28.26
N THR A 342 -19.51 -20.67 -27.67
CA THR A 342 -20.04 -19.47 -28.29
C THR A 342 -19.03 -18.33 -28.13
N LEU A 343 -18.65 -17.68 -29.23
CA LEU A 343 -17.77 -16.50 -29.20
C LEU A 343 -18.51 -15.21 -28.79
N ARG A 344 -19.83 -15.27 -28.62
CA ARG A 344 -20.69 -14.10 -28.38
C ARG A 344 -20.31 -13.34 -27.11
N LYS A 345 -20.18 -14.04 -25.97
CA LYS A 345 -19.82 -13.41 -24.69
C LYS A 345 -18.43 -12.75 -24.73
N PRO A 346 -17.37 -13.44 -25.17
CA PRO A 346 -16.06 -12.80 -25.40
C PRO A 346 -16.08 -11.57 -26.32
N ILE A 347 -16.91 -11.56 -27.37
CA ILE A 347 -17.07 -10.41 -28.27
C ILE A 347 -17.71 -9.23 -27.54
N ILE A 348 -18.80 -9.49 -26.83
CA ILE A 348 -19.52 -8.48 -26.04
C ILE A 348 -18.60 -7.87 -24.97
N ASP A 349 -17.82 -8.70 -24.29
CA ASP A 349 -16.86 -8.21 -23.31
C ASP A 349 -15.80 -7.29 -23.95
N ALA A 350 -15.28 -7.62 -25.13
CA ALA A 350 -14.34 -6.74 -25.84
C ALA A 350 -14.98 -5.41 -26.25
N ILE A 351 -16.23 -5.42 -26.74
CA ILE A 351 -16.96 -4.19 -27.06
C ILE A 351 -17.16 -3.35 -25.79
N SER A 352 -17.48 -3.98 -24.65
CA SER A 352 -17.61 -3.27 -23.38
C SER A 352 -16.29 -2.65 -22.92
N VAL A 353 -15.17 -3.36 -23.12
CA VAL A 353 -13.81 -2.86 -22.84
C VAL A 353 -13.46 -1.69 -23.75
N ILE A 354 -13.80 -1.75 -25.04
CA ILE A 354 -13.58 -0.63 -25.97
C ILE A 354 -14.32 0.62 -25.50
N ASN A 355 -15.61 0.50 -25.16
CA ASN A 355 -16.40 1.62 -24.66
C ASN A 355 -15.85 2.18 -23.34
N TYR A 356 -15.43 1.29 -22.44
CA TYR A 356 -14.79 1.66 -21.18
C TYR A 356 -13.52 2.49 -21.40
N LEU A 357 -12.60 1.99 -22.22
CA LEU A 357 -11.33 2.67 -22.51
C LEU A 357 -11.55 3.99 -23.27
N ALA A 358 -12.58 4.07 -24.12
CA ALA A 358 -12.93 5.29 -24.83
C ALA A 358 -13.54 6.35 -23.92
N TYR A 359 -14.40 5.96 -22.97
CA TYR A 359 -14.90 6.87 -21.94
C TYR A 359 -13.74 7.51 -21.16
N LEU A 360 -12.74 6.69 -20.79
CA LEU A 360 -11.52 7.14 -20.12
C LEU A 360 -10.57 7.91 -21.05
N LYS A 361 -10.91 8.08 -22.33
CA LYS A 361 -10.10 8.74 -23.38
C LYS A 361 -8.73 8.08 -23.61
N LEU A 362 -8.61 6.79 -23.30
CA LEU A 362 -7.38 6.02 -23.52
C LEU A 362 -7.28 5.51 -24.96
N ILE A 363 -8.41 5.41 -25.65
CA ILE A 363 -8.48 5.15 -27.09
C ILE A 363 -9.43 6.16 -27.74
N SER A 364 -9.15 6.52 -28.98
CA SER A 364 -10.09 7.32 -29.79
C SER A 364 -11.02 6.38 -30.56
N ILE A 365 -12.31 6.40 -30.33
CA ILE A 365 -13.24 5.71 -31.25
C ILE A 365 -13.66 6.73 -32.28
N GLU A 366 -13.31 6.51 -33.54
CA GLU A 366 -13.93 7.26 -34.63
C GLU A 366 -15.42 6.90 -34.63
N PRO A 367 -16.34 7.87 -34.77
CA PRO A 367 -17.75 7.55 -34.89
C PRO A 367 -17.92 6.63 -36.09
N LEU A 368 -18.22 5.37 -35.80
CA LEU A 368 -18.47 4.38 -36.82
C LEU A 368 -19.81 4.75 -37.47
N ASN A 369 -19.76 5.43 -38.61
CA ASN A 369 -20.87 5.51 -39.56
C ASN A 369 -21.09 4.12 -40.17
N TYR A 370 -21.52 3.15 -39.37
CA TYR A 370 -22.13 1.95 -39.91
C TYR A 370 -23.59 2.30 -40.17
N GLU A 371 -23.94 2.49 -41.45
CA GLU A 371 -25.29 2.13 -41.88
C GLU A 371 -25.44 0.65 -41.51
N VAL A 372 -26.22 0.40 -40.46
CA VAL A 372 -26.64 -0.95 -40.10
C VAL A 372 -27.54 -1.41 -41.23
N ILE A 373 -26.97 -2.04 -42.25
CA ILE A 373 -27.73 -2.88 -43.20
C ILE A 373 -28.07 -4.14 -42.41
N MET A 374 -29.10 -4.05 -41.58
CA MET A 374 -29.85 -5.23 -41.18
C MET A 374 -30.64 -5.63 -42.42
N ASP A 375 -30.04 -6.48 -43.26
CA ASP A 375 -30.86 -7.28 -44.16
C ASP A 375 -31.72 -8.15 -43.26
N SER A 376 -32.99 -7.75 -43.16
CA SER A 376 -34.04 -8.53 -42.57
C SER A 376 -34.29 -9.73 -43.48
N ASP A 377 -33.41 -10.73 -43.42
CA ASP A 377 -33.64 -12.06 -43.97
C ASP A 377 -34.65 -12.80 -43.08
N ASN A 378 -35.85 -12.24 -43.00
CA ASN A 378 -37.07 -12.99 -42.76
C ASN A 378 -37.58 -13.46 -44.12
N GLU A 379 -36.85 -14.38 -44.76
CA GLU A 379 -37.47 -15.26 -45.74
C GLU A 379 -36.67 -16.56 -45.82
N SER A 380 -37.40 -17.66 -45.74
CA SER A 380 -36.90 -19.02 -45.71
C SER A 380 -36.11 -19.37 -46.97
N VAL A 381 -34.79 -19.21 -46.95
CA VAL A 381 -33.95 -19.65 -48.07
C VAL A 381 -33.64 -21.14 -47.91
N LYS A 382 -34.30 -21.95 -48.77
CA LYS A 382 -33.88 -23.32 -49.07
C LYS A 382 -32.42 -23.30 -49.52
N LYS A 383 -31.59 -24.15 -48.89
CA LYS A 383 -30.22 -24.41 -49.32
C LYS A 383 -30.21 -24.96 -50.76
N GLU A 384 -29.75 -24.16 -51.70
CA GLU A 384 -29.14 -24.66 -52.93
C GLU A 384 -27.69 -24.18 -52.98
N GLY A 385 -26.78 -25.14 -52.84
CA GLY A 385 -25.35 -24.89 -52.94
C GLY A 385 -24.95 -24.78 -54.40
N LYS A 386 -24.54 -23.57 -54.82
CA LYS A 386 -23.51 -23.32 -55.84
C LYS A 386 -23.14 -21.83 -55.78
N PHE A 387 -21.86 -21.56 -55.62
CA PHE A 387 -21.30 -20.22 -55.58
C PHE A 387 -21.31 -19.65 -57.01
N ASP A 388 -22.05 -18.58 -57.24
CA ASP A 388 -22.20 -17.96 -58.56
C ASP A 388 -21.04 -16.99 -58.85
N LEU A 389 -20.11 -17.46 -59.69
CA LEU A 389 -18.90 -16.73 -60.08
C LEU A 389 -19.19 -15.50 -60.95
N GLU A 390 -20.35 -15.45 -61.63
CA GLU A 390 -20.66 -14.35 -62.54
C GLU A 390 -21.08 -13.06 -61.82
N ASN A 391 -21.48 -13.17 -60.55
CA ASN A 391 -21.88 -12.04 -59.70
C ASN A 391 -20.77 -11.58 -58.72
N PHE A 392 -19.58 -12.18 -58.76
CA PHE A 392 -18.48 -11.79 -57.88
C PHE A 392 -17.80 -10.52 -58.38
N LYS A 393 -18.14 -9.35 -57.82
CA LYS A 393 -17.40 -8.11 -58.05
C LYS A 393 -16.09 -8.11 -57.23
N PRO A 394 -14.91 -8.03 -57.86
CA PRO A 394 -13.65 -7.99 -57.12
C PRO A 394 -13.50 -6.68 -56.32
N LEU A 395 -12.92 -6.80 -55.12
CA LEU A 395 -12.67 -5.74 -54.12
C LEU A 395 -11.69 -4.62 -54.58
N SER A 396 -11.34 -4.55 -55.86
CA SER A 396 -10.33 -3.61 -56.38
C SER A 396 -10.84 -2.19 -56.67
N LYS A 397 -12.07 -1.82 -56.27
CA LYS A 397 -12.65 -0.48 -56.52
C LYS A 397 -12.93 0.38 -55.29
N ILE A 398 -12.38 0.04 -54.12
CA ILE A 398 -12.44 0.91 -52.94
C ILE A 398 -11.03 1.44 -52.67
N ILE A 399 -10.65 2.51 -53.38
CA ILE A 399 -9.51 3.36 -53.00
C ILE A 399 -10.12 4.74 -52.66
N PRO A 400 -9.94 5.26 -51.43
CA PRO A 400 -10.28 6.65 -51.14
C PRO A 400 -9.26 7.56 -51.84
N SER A 401 -9.74 8.56 -52.58
CA SER A 401 -8.91 9.67 -53.05
C SER A 401 -8.30 10.42 -51.85
N PHE A 402 -6.99 10.65 -51.90
CA PHE A 402 -6.17 11.34 -50.89
C PHE A 402 -6.67 12.73 -50.50
#